data_AF-A0A1B8BX04-F1
#
_entry.id   AF-A0A1B8BX04-F1
#
_cell.length_a   1.000
_cell.length_b   1.000
_cell.length_c   1.000
_cell.angle_alpha   90.00
_cell.angle_beta   90.00
_cell.angle_gamma   90.00
#
_symmetry.space_group_name_H-M   'P 1'
#
loop_
_entity.id
_entity.type
_entity.pdbx_description
1 polymer ?
#
loop_
_entity_poly.entity_id
_entity_poly.type
_entity_poly.pdbx_seq_one_letter_code
_entity_poly.pdbx_strand_id
1 'polypeptide(L)'
;MDLLSFDPCYAVWACVPCRYAIVPDSILAHLRGYRKDEVTPRQARECVEACLARPACRPELVQRLEISPLIPYLQLYLDGIACRLCQPLSQPYICRSERSMRVHLKQTHKWQSSNKGGSPQRAIHTQFINA
;
A
#
# COMPACT_ATOMS: atom_id res chain seq x y z
N MET A 1 1.28 26.23 -5.78
CA MET A 1 0.27 25.22 -5.41
C MET A 1 1.03 23.94 -5.14
N ASP A 2 1.24 23.59 -3.87
CA ASP A 2 1.96 22.38 -3.48
C ASP A 2 0.98 21.22 -3.38
N LEU A 3 0.48 20.79 -4.54
CA LEU A 3 -0.54 19.75 -4.63
C LEU A 3 0.05 18.35 -4.44
N LEU A 4 1.29 18.18 -4.90
CA LEU A 4 2.09 16.98 -4.72
C LEU A 4 3.34 17.31 -3.91
N SER A 5 3.67 16.44 -2.97
CA SER A 5 4.94 16.49 -2.22
C SER A 5 5.67 15.18 -2.38
N PHE A 6 7.01 15.25 -2.46
CA PHE A 6 7.87 14.06 -2.51
C PHE A 6 8.49 13.81 -1.15
N ASP A 7 8.31 12.60 -0.64
CA ASP A 7 9.03 12.14 0.54
C ASP A 7 10.37 11.50 0.14
N PRO A 8 11.53 12.11 0.49
CA PRO A 8 12.81 11.49 0.18
C PRO A 8 13.14 10.27 1.06
N CYS A 9 12.53 10.13 2.25
CA CYS A 9 12.81 9.00 3.13
C CYS A 9 12.20 7.70 2.58
N TYR A 10 11.06 7.82 1.91
CA TYR A 10 10.32 6.69 1.34
C TYR A 10 10.39 6.65 -0.19
N ALA A 11 10.97 7.68 -0.81
CA ALA A 11 10.95 7.93 -2.24
C ALA A 11 9.53 7.88 -2.82
N VAL A 12 8.53 8.46 -2.15
CA VAL A 12 7.12 8.37 -2.55
C VAL A 12 6.54 9.74 -2.83
N TRP A 13 5.70 9.84 -3.85
CA TRP A 13 4.87 11.02 -4.09
C TRP A 13 3.57 10.95 -3.30
N ALA A 14 3.14 12.07 -2.73
CA ALA A 14 1.88 12.17 -2.01
C ALA A 14 1.06 13.37 -2.48
N CYS A 15 -0.25 13.18 -2.65
CA CYS A 15 -1.20 14.26 -2.77
C CYS A 15 -1.51 14.79 -1.37
N VAL A 16 -1.06 16.02 -1.08
CA VAL A 16 -1.23 16.65 0.23
C VAL A 16 -2.71 16.86 0.57
N PRO A 17 -3.56 17.40 -0.34
CA PRO A 17 -5.00 17.53 -0.08
C PRO A 17 -5.74 16.20 0.14
N CYS A 18 -5.37 15.13 -0.58
CA CYS A 18 -5.99 13.81 -0.41
C CYS A 18 -5.44 13.05 0.81
N ARG A 19 -4.31 13.51 1.37
CA ARG A 19 -3.49 12.75 2.32
C ARG A 19 -3.17 11.33 1.85
N TYR A 20 -2.83 11.22 0.57
CA TYR A 20 -2.75 9.95 -0.14
C TYR A 20 -1.40 9.79 -0.85
N ALA A 21 -0.73 8.67 -0.60
CA ALA A 21 0.47 8.28 -1.33
C ALA A 21 0.09 7.78 -2.73
N ILE A 22 0.62 8.42 -3.76
CA ILE A 22 0.25 8.18 -5.15
C ILE A 22 1.22 7.21 -5.79
N VAL A 23 0.69 6.25 -6.54
CA VAL A 23 1.50 5.39 -7.39
C VAL A 23 1.96 6.19 -8.61
N PRO A 24 3.25 6.23 -8.97
CA PRO A 24 3.76 7.12 -10.01
C PRO A 24 3.02 7.06 -11.37
N ASP A 25 2.65 5.86 -11.80
CA ASP A 25 1.86 5.59 -13.02
C ASP A 25 0.38 6.03 -12.93
N SER A 26 -0.10 6.35 -11.74
CA SER A 26 -1.50 6.69 -11.45
C SER A 26 -1.74 8.18 -11.19
N ILE A 27 -0.72 9.04 -11.24
CA ILE A 27 -0.84 10.47 -10.90
C ILE A 27 -1.92 11.17 -11.72
N LEU A 28 -1.90 11.02 -13.05
CA LEU A 28 -2.89 11.66 -13.91
C LEU A 28 -4.32 11.18 -13.60
N ALA A 29 -4.48 9.87 -13.35
CA ALA A 29 -5.77 9.29 -13.00
C ALA A 29 -6.26 9.79 -11.64
N HIS A 30 -5.36 9.89 -10.66
CA HIS A 30 -5.66 10.44 -9.34
C HIS A 30 -6.12 11.90 -9.42
N LEU A 31 -5.36 12.75 -10.13
CA LEU A 31 -5.70 14.17 -10.28
C LEU A 31 -7.04 14.37 -10.99
N ARG A 32 -7.30 13.63 -12.07
CA ARG A 32 -8.57 13.70 -12.81
C ARG A 32 -9.75 13.10 -12.05
N GLY A 33 -9.53 12.09 -11.22
CA GLY A 33 -10.59 11.45 -10.45
C GLY A 33 -10.98 12.25 -9.21
N TYR A 34 -9.99 12.73 -8.47
CA TYR A 34 -10.20 13.30 -7.15
C TYR A 34 -10.08 14.82 -7.10
N ARG A 35 -9.33 15.45 -8.03
CA ARG A 35 -9.00 16.90 -8.04
C ARG A 35 -9.41 17.60 -9.34
N LYS A 36 -10.42 17.09 -10.06
CA LYS A 36 -10.82 17.59 -11.39
C LYS A 36 -11.21 19.07 -11.42
N ASP A 37 -11.79 19.58 -10.33
CA ASP A 37 -12.29 20.95 -10.22
C ASP A 37 -11.17 21.91 -9.76
N GLU A 38 -10.07 21.37 -9.25
CA GLU A 38 -8.93 22.11 -8.69
C GLU A 38 -7.73 22.13 -9.64
N VAL A 39 -7.61 21.13 -10.53
CA VAL A 39 -6.44 20.93 -11.38
C VAL A 39 -6.82 20.94 -12.85
N THR A 40 -6.31 21.92 -13.58
CA THR A 40 -6.47 21.98 -15.04
C THR A 40 -5.71 20.84 -15.73
N PRO A 41 -6.11 20.43 -16.96
CA PRO A 41 -5.39 19.42 -17.72
C PRO A 41 -3.92 19.76 -18.02
N ARG A 42 -3.57 21.05 -18.03
CA ARG A 42 -2.18 21.51 -18.17
C ARG A 42 -1.40 21.27 -16.89
N GLN A 43 -1.90 21.72 -15.75
CA GLN A 43 -1.27 21.51 -14.45
C GLN A 43 -1.11 20.02 -14.11
N ALA A 44 -2.09 19.19 -14.48
CA ALA A 44 -1.98 17.74 -14.28
C ALA A 44 -0.82 17.12 -15.07
N ARG A 45 -0.55 17.61 -16.29
CA ARG A 45 0.60 17.17 -17.09
C ARG A 45 1.91 17.66 -16.49
N GLU A 46 1.97 18.92 -16.08
CA GLU A 46 3.15 19.49 -15.40
C GLU A 46 3.49 18.70 -14.12
N CYS A 47 2.49 18.25 -13.36
CA CYS A 47 2.68 17.38 -12.21
C CYS A 47 3.28 16.01 -12.59
N VAL A 48 2.77 15.39 -13.67
CA VAL A 48 3.29 14.09 -14.14
C VAL A 48 4.75 14.22 -14.56
N GLU A 49 5.12 15.24 -15.34
CA GLU A 49 6.50 15.49 -15.76
C GLU A 49 7.43 15.69 -14.56
N ALA A 50 7.01 16.51 -13.59
CA ALA A 50 7.77 16.73 -12.36
C ALA A 50 7.98 15.42 -11.56
N CYS A 51 7.00 14.54 -11.55
CA CYS A 51 7.11 13.24 -10.90
C CYS A 51 7.98 12.25 -11.67
N LEU A 52 7.98 12.27 -13.01
CA LEU A 52 8.85 11.44 -13.84
C LEU A 52 10.32 11.84 -13.75
N ALA A 53 10.60 13.12 -13.49
CA ALA A 53 11.96 13.62 -13.29
C ALA A 53 12.65 13.06 -12.04
N ARG A 54 11.92 12.38 -11.15
CA ARG A 54 12.45 11.81 -9.90
C ARG A 54 12.04 10.35 -9.73
N PRO A 55 12.99 9.42 -9.53
CA PRO A 55 12.65 8.03 -9.26
C PRO A 55 11.85 7.94 -7.96
N ALA A 56 10.72 7.24 -8.01
CA ALA A 56 9.82 7.05 -6.89
C ALA A 56 9.47 5.57 -6.71
N CYS A 57 9.43 5.12 -5.47
CA CYS A 57 8.91 3.83 -5.06
C CYS A 57 7.39 3.79 -5.15
N ARG A 58 6.85 2.60 -5.40
CA ARG A 58 5.41 2.36 -5.29
C ARG A 58 5.03 2.31 -3.81
N PRO A 59 3.99 3.05 -3.37
CA PRO A 59 3.57 3.07 -1.96
C PRO A 59 3.31 1.68 -1.38
N GLU A 60 2.74 0.76 -2.17
CA GLU A 60 2.44 -0.61 -1.73
C GLU A 60 3.67 -1.43 -1.30
N LEU A 61 4.86 -1.06 -1.81
CA LEU A 61 6.12 -1.72 -1.50
C LEU A 61 6.78 -1.13 -0.24
N VAL A 62 6.31 0.03 0.21
CA VAL A 62 6.82 0.69 1.41
C VAL A 62 6.09 0.13 2.62
N GLN A 63 6.71 -0.84 3.28
CA GLN A 63 6.16 -1.42 4.51
C GLN A 63 7.17 -1.27 5.63
N ARG A 64 6.76 -0.57 6.69
CA ARG A 64 7.54 -0.42 7.92
C ARG A 64 6.65 -0.72 9.12
N LEU A 65 7.18 -1.55 10.02
CA LEU A 65 6.55 -1.80 11.32
C LEU A 65 6.80 -0.65 12.29
N GLU A 66 7.96 -0.01 12.18
CA GLU A 66 8.32 1.14 13.00
C GLU A 66 8.13 2.41 12.20
N ILE A 67 7.12 3.19 12.58
CA ILE A 67 6.85 4.51 12.01
C ILE A 67 7.33 5.55 13.04
N SER A 68 8.50 6.12 12.81
CA SER A 68 8.93 7.33 13.51
C SER A 68 9.94 8.11 12.67
N PRO A 69 9.71 9.41 12.41
CA PRO A 69 8.51 10.20 12.68
C PRO A 69 7.38 9.95 11.67
N LEU A 70 6.14 10.32 12.05
CA LEU A 70 4.96 10.26 11.19
C LEU A 70 5.14 11.14 9.94
N ILE A 71 4.68 10.68 8.78
CA ILE A 71 4.65 11.49 7.56
C ILE A 71 3.47 12.47 7.67
N PRO A 72 3.69 13.78 7.87
CA PRO A 72 2.64 14.70 8.33
C PRO A 72 1.42 14.81 7.41
N TYR A 73 1.62 14.56 6.12
CA TYR A 73 0.59 14.70 5.08
C TYR A 73 -0.05 13.36 4.70
N LEU A 74 0.29 12.23 5.33
CA LEU A 74 -0.38 10.96 5.07
C LEU A 74 -1.36 10.61 6.18
N GLN A 75 -2.49 10.02 5.78
CA GLN A 75 -3.48 9.54 6.73
C GLN A 75 -2.94 8.32 7.50
N LEU A 76 -3.08 8.36 8.83
CA LEU A 76 -2.80 7.21 9.69
C LEU A 76 -4.02 6.33 9.83
N TYR A 77 -3.77 5.01 9.81
CA TYR A 77 -4.79 3.98 9.90
C TYR A 77 -4.37 2.96 10.95
N LEU A 78 -5.32 2.56 11.81
CA LEU A 78 -5.10 1.64 12.94
C LEU A 78 -5.78 0.28 12.74
N ASP A 79 -6.41 0.07 11.59
CA ASP A 79 -7.17 -1.11 11.19
C ASP A 79 -6.36 -2.02 10.23
N GLY A 80 -5.03 -2.02 10.37
CA GLY A 80 -4.14 -2.83 9.56
C GLY A 80 -4.30 -4.33 9.83
N ILE A 81 -4.37 -5.12 8.77
CA ILE A 81 -4.35 -6.59 8.77
C ILE A 81 -2.93 -7.04 8.42
N ALA A 82 -2.27 -7.72 9.36
CA ALA A 82 -0.94 -8.27 9.17
C ALA A 82 -0.96 -9.75 8.77
N CYS A 83 -0.17 -10.12 7.77
CA CYS A 83 0.04 -11.51 7.38
C CYS A 83 0.96 -12.21 8.39
N ARG A 84 0.51 -13.32 8.97
CA ARG A 84 1.30 -14.11 9.94
C ARG A 84 2.18 -15.18 9.30
N LEU A 85 2.10 -15.36 7.99
CA LEU A 85 2.89 -16.35 7.25
C LEU A 85 4.17 -15.76 6.65
N CYS A 86 4.27 -14.43 6.58
CA CYS A 86 5.48 -13.75 6.12
C CYS A 86 6.65 -14.02 7.05
N GLN A 87 7.80 -14.35 6.47
CA GLN A 87 9.07 -14.46 7.19
C GLN A 87 10.09 -13.48 6.59
N PRO A 88 10.89 -12.78 7.41
CA PRO A 88 10.85 -12.80 8.87
C PRO A 88 9.59 -12.12 9.44
N LEU A 89 9.14 -12.55 10.63
CA LEU A 89 7.99 -11.94 11.32
C LEU A 89 8.23 -10.47 11.74
N SER A 90 9.47 -10.00 11.63
CA SER A 90 9.85 -8.60 11.84
C SER A 90 9.47 -7.67 10.68
N GLN A 91 9.05 -8.20 9.52
CA GLN A 91 8.49 -7.41 8.42
C GLN A 91 7.35 -8.18 7.72
N PRO A 92 6.22 -8.41 8.42
CA PRO A 92 5.07 -9.04 7.82
C PRO A 92 4.41 -8.10 6.81
N TYR A 93 3.78 -8.69 5.80
CA TYR A 93 2.95 -7.92 4.89
C TYR A 93 1.74 -7.31 5.62
N ILE A 94 1.51 -6.01 5.50
CA ILE A 94 0.36 -5.30 6.10
C ILE A 94 -0.50 -4.67 5.01
N CYS A 95 -1.83 -4.80 5.14
CA CYS A 95 -2.79 -4.12 4.27
C CYS A 95 -4.08 -3.77 5.05
N ARG A 96 -5.01 -3.05 4.43
CA ARG A 96 -6.29 -2.62 5.08
C ARG A 96 -7.54 -3.34 4.57
N SER A 97 -7.40 -4.27 3.63
CA SER A 97 -8.56 -4.97 3.07
C SER A 97 -8.33 -6.46 2.97
N GLU A 98 -9.37 -7.24 3.27
CA GLU A 98 -9.33 -8.69 3.08
C GLU A 98 -9.01 -9.07 1.63
N ARG A 99 -9.51 -8.28 0.66
CA ARG A 99 -9.21 -8.50 -0.76
C ARG A 99 -7.71 -8.44 -1.01
N SER A 100 -7.03 -7.39 -0.55
CA SER A 100 -5.57 -7.25 -0.66
C SER A 100 -4.85 -8.40 0.04
N MET A 101 -5.30 -8.79 1.23
CA MET A 101 -4.72 -9.92 1.96
C MET A 101 -4.86 -11.24 1.18
N ARG A 102 -6.04 -11.52 0.61
CA ARG A 102 -6.26 -12.73 -0.22
C ARG A 102 -5.36 -12.75 -1.45
N VAL A 103 -5.17 -11.60 -2.10
CA VAL A 103 -4.24 -11.46 -3.24
C VAL A 103 -2.81 -11.76 -2.79
N HIS A 104 -2.36 -11.15 -1.70
CA HIS A 104 -1.04 -11.40 -1.11
C HIS A 104 -0.84 -12.89 -0.77
N LEU A 105 -1.79 -13.52 -0.05
CA LEU A 105 -1.72 -14.94 0.31
C LEU A 105 -1.59 -15.83 -0.94
N LYS A 106 -2.34 -15.54 -2.01
CA LYS A 106 -2.25 -16.28 -3.28
C LYS A 106 -0.89 -16.11 -3.96
N GLN A 107 -0.40 -14.88 -4.05
CA GLN A 107 0.82 -14.56 -4.82
C GLN A 107 2.09 -14.97 -4.07
N THR A 108 2.18 -14.62 -2.79
CA THR A 108 3.37 -14.77 -1.95
C THR A 108 3.42 -16.12 -1.25
N HIS A 109 2.29 -16.57 -0.69
CA HIS A 109 2.23 -17.82 0.10
C HIS A 109 1.63 -18.99 -0.66
N LYS A 110 1.36 -18.83 -1.96
CA LYS A 110 0.74 -19.85 -2.83
C LYS A 110 -0.56 -20.41 -2.25
N TRP A 111 -1.27 -19.61 -1.45
CA TRP A 111 -2.52 -20.02 -0.85
C TRP A 111 -3.55 -20.29 -1.94
N GLN A 112 -4.09 -21.51 -1.94
CA GLN A 112 -5.16 -21.89 -2.85
C GLN A 112 -6.48 -21.71 -2.11
N SER A 113 -7.35 -20.82 -2.61
CA SER A 113 -8.73 -20.79 -2.12
C SER A 113 -9.40 -22.09 -2.53
N SER A 114 -9.88 -22.87 -1.56
CA SER A 114 -10.71 -24.03 -1.83
C SER A 114 -11.99 -23.57 -2.53
N ASN A 115 -11.96 -23.57 -3.86
CA ASN A 115 -13.14 -23.38 -4.70
C ASN A 115 -13.97 -24.67 -4.60
N LYS A 116 -14.72 -24.81 -3.51
CA LYS A 116 -15.88 -25.68 -3.36
C LYS A 116 -16.50 -25.34 -2.02
N GLY A 117 -17.78 -24.96 -2.03
CA GLY A 117 -18.57 -24.84 -0.81
C GLY A 117 -18.42 -26.13 -0.01
N GLY A 118 -17.76 -26.03 1.13
CA GLY A 118 -17.41 -27.14 1.99
C GLY A 118 -16.86 -26.54 3.27
N SER A 119 -17.52 -26.87 4.39
CA SER A 119 -17.21 -26.35 5.72
C SER A 119 -15.70 -26.46 6.01
N PRO A 120 -15.02 -25.41 6.50
CA PRO A 120 -13.60 -25.50 6.80
C PRO A 120 -13.38 -26.55 7.89
N GLN A 121 -12.64 -27.60 7.58
CA GLN A 121 -12.16 -28.52 8.61
C GLN A 121 -11.18 -27.76 9.50
N ARG A 122 -11.37 -27.89 10.82
CA ARG A 122 -10.54 -27.25 11.85
C ARG A 122 -9.07 -27.47 11.55
N ALA A 123 -8.30 -26.38 11.45
CA ALA A 123 -6.85 -26.47 11.36
C ALA A 123 -6.32 -27.15 12.64
N ILE A 124 -5.64 -28.28 12.46
CA ILE A 124 -4.94 -28.95 13.55
C ILE A 124 -3.70 -28.11 13.86
N HIS A 125 -3.65 -27.54 15.06
CA HIS A 125 -2.48 -26.85 15.58
C HIS A 125 -1.44 -27.90 15.97
N THR A 126 -0.57 -28.30 15.04
CA THR A 126 0.56 -29.18 15.39
C THR A 126 1.55 -28.36 16.21
N GLN A 127 1.49 -28.51 17.53
CA GLN A 127 2.60 -28.17 18.41
C GLN A 127 3.76 -29.09 18.03
N PHE A 128 4.87 -28.52 17.56
CA PHE A 128 6.13 -29.24 17.56
C PHE A 128 6.54 -29.41 19.03
N ILE A 129 6.40 -30.64 19.54
CA ILE A 129 7.02 -31.08 20.78
C ILE A 129 8.49 -31.32 20.43
N ASN A 130 9.39 -30.57 21.08
CA ASN A 130 10.81 -30.86 21.08
C ASN A 130 11.06 -32.19 21.80
N ALA A 131 11.83 -33.07 21.19
CA ALA A 131 12.57 -34.15 21.84
C ALA A 131 13.97 -34.21 21.22
#